data_AF-D7FXJ7-F1
#
_entry.id   AF-D7FXJ7-F1
#
_cell.length_a   1.000
_cell.length_b   1.000
_cell.length_c   1.000
_cell.angle_alpha   90.00
_cell.angle_beta   90.00
_cell.angle_gamma   90.00
#
_symmetry.space_group_name_H-M   'P 1'
#
loop_
_entity.id
_entity.type
_entity.pdbx_description
1 polymer ?
#
loop_
_entity_poly.entity_id
_entity_poly.type
_entity_poly.pdbx_seq_one_letter_code
_entity_poly.pdbx_strand_id
1 'polypeptide(L)'
;MAFEDPKFPVTDPAPGMGTVFGNLNATDVATVVVATAGSAAWCFKGVKGVRGPNAVVGASLGLMGGLMLAGQSSFGRLTGQRK
;
A
#
# COMPACT_ATOMS: atom_id res chain seq x y z
N MET A 1 -20.89 -2.19 5.18
CA MET A 1 -21.06 -0.96 5.98
C MET A 1 -19.95 -0.93 7.00
N ALA A 2 -19.23 0.19 7.10
CA ALA A 2 -18.30 0.40 8.20
C ALA A 2 -19.10 0.45 9.51
N PHE A 3 -18.57 -0.15 10.57
CA PHE A 3 -19.22 -0.19 11.88
C PHE A 3 -18.99 1.10 12.69
N GLU A 4 -18.04 1.94 12.27
CA GLU A 4 -17.80 3.28 12.84
C GLU A 4 -18.27 4.36 11.87
N ASP A 5 -18.88 5.42 12.43
CA ASP A 5 -19.18 6.63 11.69
C ASP A 5 -17.90 7.33 11.19
N PRO A 6 -17.94 7.96 10.01
CA PRO A 6 -16.81 8.70 9.47
C PRO A 6 -16.42 9.85 10.39
N LYS A 7 -15.12 9.91 10.73
CA LYS A 7 -14.53 10.92 11.63
C LYS A 7 -14.14 12.21 10.88
N PHE A 8 -14.01 12.13 9.56
CA PHE A 8 -13.62 13.22 8.67
C PHE A 8 -14.64 13.41 7.54
N PRO A 9 -14.62 14.56 6.83
CA PRO A 9 -15.52 14.80 5.71
C PRO A 9 -15.41 13.68 4.67
N VAL A 10 -16.54 13.02 4.40
CA VAL A 10 -16.63 11.98 3.38
C VAL A 10 -16.63 12.63 2.00
N THR A 11 -15.68 12.24 1.16
CA THR A 11 -15.64 12.68 -0.25
C THR A 11 -16.40 11.72 -1.14
N ASP A 12 -16.19 10.41 -0.94
CA ASP A 12 -16.89 9.34 -1.66
C ASP A 12 -17.15 8.17 -0.69
N PRO A 13 -18.42 7.83 -0.41
CA PRO A 13 -18.77 6.76 0.53
C PRO A 13 -18.54 5.34 -0.03
N ALA A 14 -18.43 5.18 -1.35
CA ALA A 14 -18.22 3.87 -1.99
C ALA A 14 -17.28 3.97 -3.20
N PRO A 15 -16.00 4.35 -2.99
CA PRO A 15 -15.10 4.63 -4.08
C PRO A 15 -14.72 3.37 -4.83
N GLY A 16 -14.80 3.44 -6.16
CA GLY A 16 -14.29 2.40 -7.06
C GLY A 16 -12.77 2.33 -7.05
N MET A 17 -12.22 1.21 -7.52
CA MET A 17 -10.77 0.96 -7.55
C MET A 17 -9.98 2.06 -8.28
N GLY A 18 -10.50 2.57 -9.40
CA GLY A 18 -9.86 3.65 -10.16
C GLY A 18 -9.74 4.95 -9.36
N THR A 19 -10.76 5.30 -8.59
CA THR A 19 -10.76 6.50 -7.73
C THR A 19 -9.78 6.36 -6.58
N VAL A 20 -9.70 5.18 -5.96
CA VAL A 20 -8.77 4.89 -4.85
C VAL A 20 -7.32 5.05 -5.31
N PHE A 21 -6.95 4.44 -6.44
CA PHE A 21 -5.59 4.55 -6.97
C PHE A 21 -5.29 5.91 -7.61
N GLY A 22 -6.31 6.61 -8.13
CA GLY A 22 -6.18 7.98 -8.60
C GLY A 22 -5.98 9.01 -7.48
N ASN A 23 -6.39 8.68 -6.25
CA ASN A 23 -6.27 9.53 -5.06
C ASN A 23 -5.03 9.21 -4.18
N LEU A 24 -4.04 8.51 -4.75
CA LEU A 24 -2.76 8.29 -4.06
C LEU A 24 -1.99 9.60 -3.90
N ASN A 25 -1.37 9.78 -2.74
CA ASN A 25 -0.51 10.92 -2.45
C ASN A 25 0.96 10.51 -2.32
N ALA A 26 1.85 11.49 -2.13
CA ALA A 26 3.28 11.26 -2.00
C ALA A 26 3.64 10.29 -0.86
N THR A 27 2.89 10.31 0.25
CA THR A 27 3.10 9.42 1.39
C THR A 27 2.71 7.98 1.07
N ASP A 28 1.67 7.76 0.27
CA ASP A 28 1.29 6.41 -0.16
C ASP A 28 2.32 5.84 -1.14
N VAL A 29 2.79 6.66 -2.08
CA VAL A 29 3.86 6.27 -3.00
C VAL A 29 5.14 5.93 -2.21
N ALA A 30 5.49 6.75 -1.22
CA ALA A 30 6.61 6.46 -0.32
C ALA A 30 6.40 5.14 0.44
N THR A 31 5.17 4.86 0.89
CA THR A 31 4.82 3.59 1.56
C THR A 31 5.06 2.40 0.64
N VAL A 32 4.62 2.47 -0.63
CA VAL A 32 4.87 1.43 -1.62
C VAL A 32 6.37 1.22 -1.86
N VAL A 33 7.12 2.31 -2.03
CA VAL A 33 8.56 2.27 -2.28
C VAL A 33 9.31 1.65 -1.10
N VAL A 34 9.01 2.10 0.13
CA VAL A 34 9.66 1.59 1.35
C VAL A 34 9.31 0.12 1.57
N ALA A 35 8.06 -0.28 1.38
CA ALA A 35 7.64 -1.69 1.50
C ALA A 35 8.35 -2.58 0.46
N THR A 36 8.43 -2.12 -0.79
CA THR A 36 9.10 -2.83 -1.89
C THR A 36 10.60 -2.94 -1.67
N ALA A 37 11.26 -1.83 -1.34
CA ALA A 37 12.71 -1.82 -1.10
C ALA A 37 13.10 -2.60 0.16
N GLY A 38 12.33 -2.45 1.24
CA GLY A 38 12.58 -3.15 2.51
C GLY A 38 12.46 -4.67 2.36
N SER A 39 11.39 -5.13 1.71
CA SER A 39 11.19 -6.57 1.44
C SER A 39 12.22 -7.15 0.47
N ALA A 40 12.56 -6.43 -0.60
CA ALA A 40 13.62 -6.84 -1.53
C ALA A 40 14.97 -6.99 -0.83
N ALA A 41 15.35 -6.00 -0.01
CA ALA A 41 16.60 -6.03 0.75
C ALA A 41 16.61 -7.17 1.79
N TRP A 42 15.49 -7.40 2.47
CA TRP A 42 15.34 -8.50 3.42
C TRP A 42 15.54 -9.86 2.74
N CYS A 43 14.84 -10.09 1.61
CA CYS A 43 14.94 -11.34 0.88
C CYS A 43 16.32 -11.53 0.22
N PHE A 44 16.96 -10.46 -0.26
CA PHE A 44 18.33 -10.55 -0.77
C PHE A 44 19.31 -11.06 0.30
N LYS A 45 19.15 -10.62 1.55
CA LYS A 45 20.02 -11.00 2.68
C LYS A 45 19.73 -12.40 3.22
N GLY A 46 18.47 -12.85 3.16
CA GLY A 46 18.00 -14.06 3.83
C GLY A 46 18.46 -15.40 3.26
N VAL A 47 18.90 -15.46 2.00
CA VAL A 47 19.26 -16.74 1.34
C VAL A 47 20.62 -16.63 0.63
N LYS A 48 21.47 -17.65 0.78
CA LYS A 48 22.74 -17.77 0.02
C LYS A 48 22.51 -18.66 -1.21
N GLY A 49 23.04 -18.26 -2.37
CA GLY A 49 22.95 -19.01 -3.63
C GLY A 49 21.91 -18.49 -4.63
N VAL A 50 20.77 -17.98 -4.17
CA VAL A 50 19.67 -17.48 -5.04
C VAL A 50 19.24 -16.05 -4.71
N ARG A 51 20.19 -15.20 -4.31
CA ARG A 51 19.94 -13.84 -3.82
C ARG A 51 19.16 -12.96 -4.79
N GLY A 52 19.50 -13.02 -6.08
CA GLY A 52 18.83 -12.24 -7.13
C GLY A 52 17.36 -12.62 -7.25
N PRO A 53 17.03 -13.89 -7.60
CA PRO A 53 15.65 -14.36 -7.67
C PRO A 53 14.87 -14.15 -6.37
N ASN A 54 15.49 -14.38 -5.21
CA ASN A 54 14.82 -14.18 -3.92
C ASN A 54 14.50 -12.70 -3.66
N ALA A 55 15.38 -11.78 -4.06
CA ALA A 55 15.12 -10.34 -3.97
C ALA A 55 13.97 -9.90 -4.89
N VAL A 56 13.84 -10.50 -6.08
CA VAL A 56 12.71 -10.24 -7.00
C VAL A 56 11.39 -10.68 -6.37
N VAL A 57 11.35 -11.86 -5.73
CA VAL A 57 10.18 -12.33 -4.99
C VAL A 57 9.89 -11.44 -3.78
N GLY A 58 10.92 -11.00 -3.05
CA GLY A 58 10.77 -10.03 -1.97
C GLY A 58 10.14 -8.73 -2.47
N ALA A 59 10.67 -8.16 -3.57
CA ALA A 59 10.17 -6.95 -4.19
C ALA A 59 8.71 -7.09 -4.64
N SER A 60 8.31 -8.21 -5.26
CA SER A 60 6.93 -8.42 -5.70
C SER A 60 5.95 -8.51 -4.53
N LEU A 61 6.34 -9.19 -3.44
CA LEU A 61 5.55 -9.24 -2.21
C LEU A 61 5.44 -7.87 -1.54
N GLY A 62 6.54 -7.11 -1.49
CA GLY A 62 6.53 -5.75 -0.95
C GLY A 62 5.73 -4.77 -1.78
N LEU A 63 5.76 -4.91 -3.11
CA LEU A 63 4.95 -4.11 -4.01
C LEU A 63 3.46 -4.39 -3.77
N MET A 64 3.08 -5.68 -3.68
CA MET A 64 1.71 -6.08 -3.40
C MET A 64 1.25 -5.55 -2.03
N GLY A 65 2.02 -5.80 -0.97
CA GLY A 65 1.69 -5.32 0.37
C GLY A 65 1.66 -3.79 0.48
N GLY A 66 2.61 -3.11 -0.17
CA GLY A 66 2.69 -1.66 -0.23
C GLY A 66 1.49 -1.05 -0.95
N LEU A 67 1.09 -1.59 -2.11
CA LEU A 67 -0.08 -1.13 -2.86
C LEU A 67 -1.38 -1.36 -2.09
N MET A 68 -1.49 -2.47 -1.36
CA MET A 68 -2.63 -2.73 -0.49
C MET A 68 -2.72 -1.70 0.65
N LEU A 69 -1.59 -1.39 1.31
CA LEU A 69 -1.56 -0.39 2.38
C LEU A 69 -1.87 1.02 1.87
N ALA A 70 -1.30 1.39 0.72
CA ALA A 70 -1.58 2.64 0.02
C ALA A 70 -3.04 2.75 -0.45
N GLY A 71 -3.61 1.65 -0.92
CA GLY A 71 -5.03 1.58 -1.29
C GLY A 71 -5.93 1.75 -0.07
N GLN A 72 -5.60 1.10 1.05
CA GLN A 72 -6.35 1.23 2.31
C GLN A 72 -6.27 2.65 2.88
N SER A 73 -5.10 3.29 2.85
CA SER A 73 -4.97 4.69 3.29
C SER A 73 -5.79 5.62 2.41
N SER A 74 -5.71 5.47 1.08
CA SER A 74 -6.49 6.27 0.13
C SER A 74 -8.00 6.06 0.27
N PHE A 75 -8.45 4.82 0.39
CA PHE A 75 -9.86 4.49 0.64
C PHE A 75 -10.34 5.11 1.95
N GLY A 76 -9.54 5.03 3.01
CA GLY A 76 -9.84 5.64 4.30
C GLY A 76 -10.00 7.15 4.20
N ARG A 77 -9.23 7.83 3.35
CA ARG A 77 -9.37 9.27 3.10
C ARG A 77 -10.67 9.61 2.39
N LEU A 78 -11.03 8.84 1.37
CA LEU A 78 -12.26 9.06 0.60
C LEU A 78 -13.51 8.82 1.43
N THR A 79 -13.49 7.78 2.26
CA THR A 79 -14.61 7.40 3.13
C THR A 79 -14.64 8.14 4.47
N GLY A 80 -13.72 9.08 4.72
CA GLY A 80 -13.68 9.87 5.95
C GLY A 80 -13.23 9.11 7.20
N GLN A 81 -12.63 7.93 7.05
CA GLN A 81 -12.04 7.16 8.15
C GLN A 81 -10.62 7.63 8.51
N ARG A 82 -9.95 8.30 7.57
CA ARG A 82 -8.57 8.79 7.70
C ARG A 82 -8.44 10.18 7.10
N LYS A 83 -7.44 10.95 7.54
CA LYS A 83 -7.00 12.20 6.89
C LYS A 83 -6.10 11.93 5.69
#